data_AF-A0ABD5N2F0-F1
#
_entry.id   AF-A0ABD5N2F0-F1
#
_cell.length_a   1.000
_cell.length_b   1.000
_cell.length_c   1.000
_cell.angle_alpha   90.00
_cell.angle_beta   90.00
_cell.angle_gamma   90.00
#
_symmetry.space_group_name_H-M   'P 1'
#
loop_
_entity.id
_entity.type
_entity.pdbx_description
1 polymer ?
#
loop_
_entity_poly.entity_id
_entity_poly.type
_entity_poly.pdbx_seq_one_letter_code
_entity_poly.pdbx_strand_id
1 'polypeptide(L)'
;MILGIQIIGVLFGLFMIYSSFINFKRKEFSAKTFGVWLILWIVFLILTIFPNILDPVAETLDFARTMDLFIVLGFMFLIGAVFLNYTLLRKNQRKLEDLVRKIAVEKKK
;
A
#
# COMPACT_ATOMS: atom_id res chain seq x y z
N MET A 1 -9.69 -22.12 12.51
CA MET A 1 -9.52 -20.66 12.39
C MET A 1 -9.30 -20.09 13.79
N ILE A 2 -8.16 -19.46 14.08
CA ILE A 2 -7.93 -18.84 15.39
C ILE A 2 -8.62 -17.47 15.37
N LEU A 3 -9.77 -17.35 16.03
CA LEU A 3 -10.59 -16.12 16.07
C LEU A 3 -9.78 -14.85 16.41
N GLY A 4 -8.70 -14.99 17.19
CA GLY A 4 -7.82 -13.89 17.55
C GLY A 4 -7.13 -13.19 16.37
N ILE A 5 -6.70 -13.94 15.34
CA ILE A 5 -5.98 -13.36 14.20
C ILE A 5 -6.93 -12.48 13.36
N GLN A 6 -8.18 -12.91 13.23
CA GLN A 6 -9.18 -12.17 12.45
C GLN A 6 -9.57 -10.86 13.13
N ILE A 7 -9.72 -10.87 14.46
CA ILE A 7 -10.00 -9.66 15.26
C ILE A 7 -8.87 -8.63 15.11
N ILE A 8 -7.62 -9.08 15.20
CA ILE A 8 -6.44 -8.21 15.02
C ILE A 8 -6.41 -7.64 13.59
N GLY A 9 -6.68 -8.48 12.58
CA GLY A 9 -6.72 -8.05 11.18
C GLY A 9 -7.80 -7.00 10.90
N VAL A 10 -9.00 -7.15 11.46
CA VAL A 10 -10.09 -6.18 11.31
C VAL A 10 -9.77 -4.86 12.02
N LEU A 11 -9.25 -4.91 13.25
CA LEU A 11 -8.79 -3.73 13.98
C LEU A 11 -7.69 -2.98 13.21
N PHE A 12 -6.75 -3.72 12.63
CA PHE A 12 -5.69 -3.16 11.80
C PHE A 12 -6.27 -2.50 10.53
N GLY A 13 -7.20 -3.15 9.83
CA GLY A 13 -7.85 -2.59 8.66
C GLY A 13 -8.59 -1.28 8.96
N LEU A 14 -9.34 -1.23 10.07
CA LEU A 14 -10.02 -0.01 10.53
C LEU A 14 -9.04 1.12 10.87
N PHE A 15 -7.95 0.78 11.57
CA PHE A 15 -6.89 1.74 11.88
C PHE A 15 -6.24 2.30 10.61
N MET A 16 -6.00 1.47 9.60
CA MET A 16 -5.39 1.90 8.34
C MET A 16 -6.33 2.78 7.49
N ILE A 17 -7.64 2.53 7.53
CA ILE A 17 -8.64 3.43 6.92
C ILE A 17 -8.62 4.78 7.62
N TYR A 18 -8.62 4.81 8.95
CA TYR A 18 -8.56 6.04 9.73
C TYR A 18 -7.28 6.83 9.46
N SER A 19 -6.13 6.15 9.43
CA SER A 19 -4.84 6.76 9.08
C SER A 19 -4.86 7.34 7.66
N SER A 20 -5.41 6.61 6.68
CA SER A 20 -5.56 7.11 5.30
C SER A 20 -6.44 8.36 5.24
N PHE A 21 -7.50 8.42 6.04
CA PHE A 21 -8.38 9.59 6.15
C PHE A 21 -7.69 10.81 6.76
N ILE A 22 -6.87 10.61 7.82
CA ILE A 22 -6.06 11.70 8.40
C ILE A 22 -5.08 12.25 7.36
N ASN A 23 -4.38 11.38 6.63
CA ASN A 23 -3.40 11.79 5.62
C ASN A 23 -4.07 12.54 4.44
N PHE A 24 -5.30 12.18 4.09
CA PHE A 24 -6.11 12.95 3.15
C PHE A 24 -6.49 14.35 3.70
N LYS A 25 -6.93 14.42 4.97
CA LYS A 25 -7.27 15.70 5.62
C LYS A 25 -6.06 16.64 5.75
N ARG A 26 -4.84 16.10 5.85
CA ARG A 26 -3.58 16.85 5.88
C ARG A 26 -3.13 17.39 4.51
N LYS A 27 -3.88 17.14 3.43
CA LYS A 27 -3.56 17.53 2.03
C LYS A 27 -2.25 16.97 1.48
N GLU A 28 -1.62 16.01 2.16
CA GLU A 28 -0.42 15.32 1.64
C GLU A 28 -0.79 14.31 0.54
N PHE A 29 -2.04 13.83 0.52
CA PHE A 29 -2.57 13.00 -0.55
C PHE A 29 -3.48 13.77 -1.51
N SER A 30 -3.25 13.59 -2.81
CA SER A 30 -4.24 13.90 -3.84
C SER A 30 -5.47 13.01 -3.66
N ALA A 31 -6.66 13.50 -3.98
CA ALA A 31 -7.92 12.75 -3.86
C ALA A 31 -7.89 11.39 -4.59
N LYS A 32 -7.12 11.28 -5.68
CA LYS A 32 -6.89 10.01 -6.38
C LYS A 32 -6.12 9.00 -5.52
N THR A 33 -5.08 9.44 -4.83
CA THR A 33 -4.25 8.58 -3.97
C THR A 33 -5.04 8.07 -2.77
N PHE A 34 -5.87 8.92 -2.17
CA PHE A 34 -6.78 8.51 -1.09
C PHE A 34 -7.77 7.44 -1.56
N GLY A 35 -8.39 7.61 -2.73
CA GLY A 35 -9.31 6.62 -3.30
C GLY A 35 -8.66 5.25 -3.52
N VAL A 36 -7.43 5.21 -4.05
CA VAL A 36 -6.67 3.95 -4.23
C VAL A 36 -6.42 3.25 -2.90
N TRP A 37 -5.95 3.98 -1.88
CA TRP A 37 -5.72 3.40 -0.55
C TRP A 37 -7.00 2.91 0.11
N LEU A 38 -8.10 3.66 -0.02
CA LEU A 38 -9.38 3.29 0.56
C LEU A 38 -9.92 2.00 -0.07
N ILE A 39 -9.85 1.87 -1.40
CA ILE A 39 -10.19 0.62 -2.11
C ILE A 39 -9.34 -0.54 -1.58
N LEU A 40 -8.04 -0.31 -1.43
CA LEU A 40 -7.10 -1.34 -0.96
C LEU A 40 -7.44 -1.83 0.46
N TRP A 41 -7.74 -0.92 1.38
CA TRP A 41 -8.14 -1.28 2.74
C TRP A 41 -9.50 -1.97 2.80
N ILE A 42 -10.44 -1.59 1.94
CA ILE A 42 -11.72 -2.30 1.82
C ILE A 42 -11.50 -3.73 1.32
N VAL A 43 -10.68 -3.92 0.28
CA VAL A 43 -10.33 -5.25 -0.23
C VAL A 43 -9.65 -6.08 0.86
N PHE A 44 -8.71 -5.48 1.61
CA PHE A 44 -8.06 -6.15 2.74
C PHE A 44 -9.05 -6.59 3.83
N LEU A 45 -10.01 -5.74 4.20
CA LEU A 45 -11.06 -6.09 5.16
C LEU A 45 -11.96 -7.23 4.65
N ILE A 46 -12.35 -7.19 3.37
CA ILE A 46 -13.17 -8.25 2.76
C ILE A 46 -12.42 -9.59 2.81
N LEU A 47 -11.15 -9.62 2.42
CA LEU A 47 -10.34 -10.84 2.45
C LEU A 47 -10.08 -11.34 3.89
N THR A 48 -10.00 -10.43 4.86
CA THR A 48 -9.84 -10.79 6.28
C THR A 48 -11.13 -11.40 6.86
N ILE A 49 -12.29 -10.87 6.49
CA ILE A 49 -13.60 -11.35 6.97
C ILE A 49 -14.00 -12.65 6.25
N PHE A 50 -13.72 -12.75 4.95
CA PHE A 50 -14.07 -13.88 4.10
C PHE A 50 -12.81 -14.53 3.50
N PRO A 51 -12.07 -15.33 4.29
CA PRO A 51 -10.88 -16.03 3.80
C PRO A 51 -11.24 -17.06 2.71
N ASN A 52 -12.49 -17.56 2.69
CA ASN A 52 -12.94 -18.59 1.75
C ASN A 52 -12.92 -18.14 0.27
N ILE A 53 -12.83 -16.83 0.00
CA ILE A 53 -12.69 -16.31 -1.37
C ILE A 53 -11.34 -16.72 -1.97
N LEU A 54 -10.33 -16.94 -1.12
CA LEU A 54 -8.98 -17.32 -1.54
C LEU A 54 -8.81 -18.84 -1.66
N ASP A 55 -9.73 -19.66 -1.17
CA ASP A 55 -9.66 -21.12 -1.24
C ASP A 55 -9.52 -21.68 -2.68
N PRO A 56 -10.30 -21.25 -3.69
CA PRO A 56 -10.12 -21.73 -5.06
C PRO A 56 -8.76 -21.32 -5.66
N VAL A 57 -8.22 -20.18 -5.22
CA VAL A 57 -6.89 -19.71 -5.64
C VAL A 57 -5.79 -20.51 -4.92
N ALA A 58 -5.99 -20.89 -3.67
CA ALA A 58 -5.12 -21.75 -2.87
C ALA A 58 -4.98 -23.14 -3.45
N GLU A 59 -6.10 -23.76 -3.81
CA GLU A 59 -6.12 -25.09 -4.43
C GLU A 59 -5.46 -25.10 -5.81
N THR A 60 -5.63 -24.03 -6.61
CA THR A 60 -5.01 -23.93 -7.94
C THR A 60 -3.48 -23.76 -7.87
N LEU A 61 -2.99 -23.11 -6.80
CA LEU A 61 -1.57 -22.82 -6.61
C LEU A 61 -0.87 -23.82 -5.67
N ASP A 62 -1.56 -24.91 -5.28
CA ASP A 62 -1.09 -25.97 -4.37
C ASP A 62 -0.56 -25.44 -3.02
N PHE A 63 -1.11 -24.31 -2.54
CA PHE A 63 -0.76 -23.79 -1.23
C PHE A 63 -1.54 -24.56 -0.16
N ALA A 64 -0.80 -25.27 0.69
CA ALA A 64 -1.37 -26.05 1.80
C ALA A 64 -2.19 -25.22 2.81
N ARG A 65 -2.04 -23.88 2.81
CA ARG A 65 -2.76 -22.96 3.70
C ARG A 65 -3.09 -21.65 3.01
N THR A 66 -4.36 -21.22 3.09
CA THR A 66 -4.85 -19.89 2.64
C THR A 66 -4.07 -18.72 3.27
N MET A 67 -3.51 -18.94 4.47
CA MET A 67 -2.67 -17.96 5.16
C MET A 67 -1.32 -17.73 4.45
N ASP A 68 -0.72 -18.77 3.87
CA ASP A 68 0.59 -18.68 3.22
C ASP A 68 0.49 -17.84 1.94
N LEU A 69 -0.60 -18.01 1.18
CA LEU A 69 -0.94 -17.14 0.06
C LEU A 69 -1.10 -15.67 0.47
N PHE A 70 -1.79 -15.42 1.57
CA PHE A 70 -2.03 -14.06 2.05
C PHE A 70 -0.71 -13.36 2.42
N ILE A 71 0.21 -14.10 3.04
CA ILE A 71 1.56 -13.62 3.37
C ILE A 71 2.32 -13.32 2.07
N VAL A 72 2.35 -14.24 1.11
CA VAL A 72 3.06 -14.04 -0.16
C VAL A 72 2.51 -12.84 -0.94
N LEU A 73 1.19 -12.72 -1.07
CA LEU A 73 0.55 -11.57 -1.72
C LEU A 73 0.85 -10.27 -0.99
N GLY A 74 0.80 -10.27 0.35
CA GLY A 74 1.16 -9.11 1.17
C GLY A 74 2.60 -8.68 0.95
N PHE A 75 3.54 -9.63 0.93
CA PHE A 75 4.95 -9.35 0.65
C PHE A 75 5.16 -8.83 -0.78
N MET A 76 4.55 -9.46 -1.79
CA MET A 76 4.61 -8.97 -3.17
C MET A 76 4.09 -7.54 -3.29
N PHE A 77 2.95 -7.26 -2.65
CA PHE A 77 2.37 -5.93 -2.63
C PHE A 77 3.30 -4.90 -1.95
N LEU A 78 3.84 -5.24 -0.77
CA LEU A 78 4.75 -4.36 -0.02
C LEU A 78 6.03 -4.07 -0.80
N ILE A 79 6.66 -5.10 -1.38
CA ILE A 79 7.88 -4.94 -2.17
C ILE A 79 7.59 -4.06 -3.40
N GLY A 80 6.48 -4.32 -4.09
CA GLY A 80 6.05 -3.49 -5.23
C GLY A 80 5.80 -2.04 -4.83
N ALA A 81 5.11 -1.80 -3.72
CA ALA A 81 4.84 -0.46 -3.20
C ALA A 81 6.14 0.28 -2.83
N VAL A 82 7.07 -0.38 -2.14
CA VAL A 82 8.39 0.17 -1.80
C VAL A 82 9.19 0.49 -3.06
N PHE A 83 9.19 -0.40 -4.06
CA PHE A 83 9.89 -0.20 -5.31
C PHE A 83 9.35 1.01 -6.10
N LEU A 84 8.02 1.15 -6.16
CA LEU A 84 7.37 2.32 -6.76
C LEU A 84 7.75 3.60 -6.01
N ASN A 85 7.72 3.56 -4.67
CA ASN A 85 8.10 4.70 -3.83
C ASN A 85 9.56 5.11 -4.06
N TYR A 86 10.48 4.14 -4.06
CA TYR A 86 11.90 4.36 -4.33
C TYR A 86 12.12 5.00 -5.70
N THR A 87 11.43 4.50 -6.73
CA THR A 87 11.52 5.03 -8.09
C THR A 87 11.00 6.47 -8.18
N LEU A 88 9.88 6.76 -7.51
CA LEU A 88 9.30 8.11 -7.46
C LEU A 88 10.23 9.08 -6.72
N LEU A 89 10.78 8.65 -5.59
CA LEU A 89 11.72 9.43 -4.79
C LEU A 89 12.96 9.78 -5.61
N ARG A 90 13.56 8.81 -6.30
CA ARG A 90 14.75 9.04 -7.14
C ARG A 90 14.47 9.99 -8.31
N LYS A 91 13.27 9.92 -8.91
CA LYS A 91 12.84 10.89 -9.95
C LYS A 91 12.70 12.30 -9.36
N ASN A 92 12.15 12.43 -8.16
CA ASN A 92 12.00 13.73 -7.49
C ASN A 92 13.36 14.32 -7.09
N GLN A 93 14.30 13.51 -6.60
CA GLN A 93 15.67 13.93 -6.31
C GLN A 93 16.35 14.52 -7.54
N ARG A 94 16.31 13.82 -8.68
CA ARG A 94 16.88 14.34 -9.94
C ARG A 94 16.27 15.66 -10.39
N LYS A 95 14.94 15.79 -10.30
CA LYS A 95 14.24 17.05 -10.65
C LYS A 95 14.66 18.21 -9.74
N LEU A 96 14.88 17.93 -8.45
CA LEU A 96 15.38 18.93 -7.50
C LEU A 96 16.83 19.33 -7.83
N GLU A 97 17.71 18.38 -8.14
CA GLU A 97 19.08 18.65 -8.57
C GLU A 97 19.11 19.53 -9.83
N ASP A 98 18.30 19.20 -10.84
CA ASP A 98 18.20 19.98 -12.07
C ASP A 98 17.66 21.39 -11.82
N LEU A 99 16.67 21.55 -10.93
CA LEU A 99 16.13 22.85 -10.52
C LEU A 99 17.19 23.70 -9.82
N VAL A 100 17.89 23.14 -8.83
CA VAL A 100 18.96 23.85 -8.10
C VAL A 100 20.09 24.24 -9.05
N ARG A 101 20.46 23.37 -10.00
CA ARG A 101 21.47 23.67 -11.01
C ARG A 101 21.06 24.83 -11.92
N LYS A 102 19.80 24.85 -12.39
CA LYS A 102 19.28 25.97 -13.20
C LYS A 102 19.30 27.28 -12.43
N ILE A 103 18.80 27.28 -11.18
CA ILE A 103 18.81 28.45 -10.30
C ILE A 103 20.23 28.97 -10.08
N ALA A 104 21.19 28.09 -9.85
CA ALA A 104 22.59 28.47 -9.63
C ALA A 104 23.24 29.09 -10.88
N VAL A 105 22.92 28.59 -12.07
CA VAL A 105 23.41 29.15 -13.34
C VAL A 105 22.77 30.51 -13.64
N GLU A 106 21.46 30.65 -13.42
CA GLU A 106 20.75 31.93 -13.59
C GLU A 106 21.26 33.00 -12.64
N LYS A 107 21.53 32.67 -11.37
CA LYS A 107 22.02 33.62 -10.36
C LYS A 107 23.47 34.08 -10.58
N LYS A 108 24.22 33.40 -11.46
CA LYS A 108 25.61 33.74 -11.82
C LYS A 108 25.69 34.62 -13.07
N LYS A 109 24.61 34.74 -13.85
CA LYS A 109 24.46 35.73 -14.93
C LYS A 109 23.99 37.06 -14.36
#